data_AF-A0A7S2K5C0-F1
#
_entry.id   AF-A0A7S2K5C0-F1
#
_cell.length_a   1.000
_cell.length_b   1.000
_cell.length_c   1.000
_cell.angle_alpha   90.00
_cell.angle_beta   90.00
_cell.angle_gamma   90.00
#
_symmetry.space_group_name_H-M   'P 1'
#
loop_
_entity.id
_entity.type
_entity.pdbx_description
1 polymer ?
#
loop_
_entity_poly.entity_id
_entity_poly.type
_entity_poly.pdbx_seq_one_letter_code
_entity_poly.pdbx_strand_id
1 'polypeptide(L)'
;STSTTTIFKMRTGSPQAALTITALLLLRSSLVGSAIAIEKCRSLGFDPANLACSTCDVISDNIPNLPSHMEEECLACCQKEYIVVQTQQKVYKHAALKFDPRVAQMIDGLREFLKDEDSREILMRLEIRQEIDIDLMKRGKPLPPEVIFYSDASKKNGDPDETIFLGAGWKKEEIRDMLSAMLS
;
A
#
# COMPACT_ATOMS: atom_id res chain seq x y z
N SER A 1 -66.59 -34.17 -7.65
CA SER A 1 -66.85 -33.91 -6.23
C SER A 1 -66.36 -35.08 -5.41
N THR A 2 -65.23 -34.92 -4.75
CA THR A 2 -64.67 -35.92 -3.82
C THR A 2 -63.99 -35.14 -2.70
N SER A 3 -64.70 -35.02 -1.58
CA SER A 3 -64.27 -34.32 -0.38
C SER A 3 -63.52 -35.30 0.52
N THR A 4 -62.21 -35.08 0.67
CA THR A 4 -61.35 -35.82 1.60
C THR A 4 -61.31 -35.06 2.92
N THR A 5 -61.73 -35.74 4.00
CA THR A 5 -61.68 -35.25 5.38
C THR A 5 -60.32 -35.58 5.98
N THR A 6 -59.56 -34.56 6.40
CA THR A 6 -58.30 -34.75 7.14
C THR A 6 -58.43 -34.16 8.54
N ILE A 7 -58.14 -35.02 9.52
CA ILE A 7 -58.21 -34.81 10.96
C ILE A 7 -57.16 -33.78 11.41
N PHE A 8 -57.60 -32.69 12.04
CA PHE A 8 -56.74 -31.68 12.65
C PHE A 8 -56.32 -32.12 14.06
N LYS A 9 -55.02 -32.32 14.25
CA LYS A 9 -54.39 -32.64 15.54
C LYS A 9 -54.02 -31.34 16.25
N MET A 10 -54.68 -31.04 17.36
CA MET A 10 -54.26 -29.97 18.28
C MET A 10 -53.03 -30.43 19.06
N ARG A 11 -51.98 -29.61 19.09
CA ARG A 11 -50.94 -29.66 20.13
C ARG A 11 -50.68 -28.24 20.65
N THR A 12 -51.22 -28.02 21.83
CA THR A 12 -50.74 -27.22 22.97
C THR A 12 -49.48 -26.39 22.74
N GLY A 13 -49.62 -25.07 22.92
CA GLY A 13 -48.52 -24.14 22.98
C GLY A 13 -47.67 -24.24 24.25
N SER A 14 -46.48 -23.66 24.17
CA SER A 14 -45.87 -22.91 25.25
C SER A 14 -44.89 -21.88 24.66
N PRO A 15 -44.76 -20.67 25.25
CA PRO A 15 -44.06 -19.55 24.65
C PRO A 15 -42.63 -19.47 25.18
N GLN A 16 -41.63 -19.59 24.32
CA GLN A 16 -40.27 -19.09 24.59
C GLN A 16 -39.74 -18.44 23.33
N ALA A 17 -40.16 -17.19 23.17
CA ALA A 17 -39.53 -16.25 22.28
C ALA A 17 -38.16 -15.85 22.83
N ALA A 18 -37.27 -15.53 21.89
CA ALA A 18 -36.20 -14.55 22.02
C ALA A 18 -35.03 -14.92 22.93
N LEU A 19 -34.02 -15.63 22.39
CA LEU A 19 -32.65 -15.51 22.89
C LEU A 19 -31.58 -16.13 21.97
N THR A 20 -31.57 -15.84 20.66
CA THR A 20 -30.43 -16.21 19.78
C THR A 20 -30.29 -15.30 18.55
N ILE A 21 -30.35 -13.97 18.70
CA ILE A 21 -29.94 -13.04 17.63
C ILE A 21 -29.15 -11.87 18.23
N THR A 22 -28.05 -12.16 18.92
CA THR A 22 -27.17 -11.12 19.48
C THR A 22 -25.70 -11.54 19.47
N ALA A 23 -25.22 -12.16 18.39
CA ALA A 23 -23.81 -12.54 18.26
C ALA A 23 -23.18 -12.17 16.90
N LEU A 24 -23.89 -11.41 16.05
CA LEU A 24 -23.41 -11.04 14.70
C LEU A 24 -23.08 -9.54 14.52
N LEU A 25 -22.99 -8.76 15.60
CA LEU A 25 -22.84 -7.30 15.55
C LEU A 25 -21.55 -6.75 16.17
N LEU A 26 -20.56 -7.60 16.50
CA LEU A 26 -19.27 -7.18 17.09
C LEU A 26 -18.03 -7.41 16.21
N LEU A 27 -18.22 -7.65 14.90
CA LEU A 27 -17.11 -7.87 13.94
C LEU A 27 -16.96 -6.72 12.91
N ARG A 28 -17.35 -5.49 13.26
CA ARG A 28 -17.25 -4.31 12.38
C ARG A 28 -16.59 -3.09 13.02
N SER A 29 -15.46 -3.27 13.70
CA SER A 29 -14.74 -2.14 14.32
C SER A 29 -13.22 -2.26 14.26
N SER A 30 -12.65 -2.48 13.07
CA SER A 30 -11.18 -2.46 12.89
C SER A 30 -10.74 -1.78 11.60
N LEU A 31 -11.46 -0.73 11.16
CA LEU A 31 -11.13 0.01 9.94
C LEU A 31 -10.99 1.54 10.12
N VAL A 32 -10.68 2.02 11.33
CA VAL A 32 -10.49 3.47 11.62
C VAL A 32 -9.04 3.80 12.05
N GLY A 33 -8.14 2.82 12.07
CA GLY A 33 -6.78 2.99 12.60
C GLY A 33 -5.82 3.82 11.73
N SER A 34 -6.00 3.86 10.41
CA SER A 34 -5.01 4.44 9.49
C SER A 34 -5.21 5.92 9.17
N ALA A 35 -6.47 6.40 9.07
CA ALA A 35 -6.75 7.81 8.78
C ALA A 35 -6.30 8.74 9.93
N ILE A 36 -6.50 8.29 11.17
CA ILE A 36 -6.10 9.02 12.38
C ILE A 36 -4.57 9.14 12.47
N ALA A 37 -3.83 8.11 12.04
CA ALA A 37 -2.37 8.12 12.03
C ALA A 37 -1.79 9.15 11.04
N ILE A 38 -2.39 9.28 9.84
CA ILE A 38 -1.92 10.23 8.81
C ILE A 38 -2.11 11.68 9.24
N GLU A 39 -3.29 12.00 9.78
CA GLU A 39 -3.56 13.37 10.27
C GLU A 39 -2.66 13.71 11.46
N LYS A 40 -2.39 12.74 12.34
CA LYS A 40 -1.42 12.91 13.43
C LYS A 40 -0.03 13.23 12.89
N CYS A 41 0.48 12.47 11.91
CA CYS A 41 1.78 12.73 11.29
C CYS A 41 1.86 14.12 10.66
N ARG A 42 0.82 14.52 9.91
CA ARG A 42 0.75 15.86 9.31
C ARG A 42 0.70 16.96 10.36
N SER A 43 -0.01 16.75 11.47
CA SER A 43 -0.07 17.71 12.58
C SER A 43 1.27 17.87 13.31
N LEU A 44 2.13 16.84 13.25
CA LEU A 44 3.50 16.88 13.76
C LEU A 44 4.51 17.47 12.75
N GLY A 45 4.05 17.83 11.54
CA GLY A 45 4.88 18.38 10.48
C GLY A 45 5.58 17.33 9.61
N PHE A 46 5.29 16.05 9.81
CA PHE A 46 5.79 14.97 8.97
C PHE A 46 4.89 14.75 7.76
N ASP A 47 5.49 14.58 6.58
CA ASP A 47 4.78 14.13 5.39
C ASP A 47 4.94 12.61 5.23
N PRO A 48 3.99 11.78 5.69
CA PRO A 48 4.15 10.32 5.67
C PRO A 48 4.29 9.76 4.25
N ALA A 49 3.82 10.49 3.23
CA ALA A 49 3.96 10.07 1.83
C ALA A 49 5.39 10.21 1.32
N ASN A 50 6.23 11.05 1.94
CA ASN A 50 7.60 11.33 1.51
C ASN A 50 8.64 11.09 2.62
N LEU A 51 8.21 10.67 3.81
CA LEU A 51 9.10 10.45 4.96
C LEU A 51 9.75 9.07 4.89
N ALA A 52 11.01 9.05 4.47
CA ALA A 52 11.87 7.88 4.60
C ALA A 52 12.25 7.69 6.08
N CYS A 53 12.26 6.45 6.57
CA CYS A 53 12.63 6.17 7.96
C CYS A 53 14.07 6.58 8.30
N SER A 54 14.96 6.58 7.30
CA SER A 54 16.34 7.08 7.48
C SER A 54 16.40 8.58 7.78
N THR A 55 15.37 9.34 7.42
CA THR A 55 15.29 10.76 7.79
C THR A 55 15.11 10.92 9.31
N CYS A 56 14.48 9.96 9.98
CA CYS A 56 14.32 9.97 11.43
C CYS A 56 15.66 9.78 12.14
N ASP A 57 16.52 8.90 11.62
CA ASP A 57 17.89 8.69 12.13
C ASP A 57 18.72 9.99 12.04
N VAL A 58 18.65 10.67 10.89
CA VAL A 58 19.36 11.95 10.66
C VAL A 58 18.87 13.05 11.60
N ILE A 59 17.57 13.10 11.90
CA ILE A 59 16.99 14.08 12.82
C ILE A 59 17.51 13.86 14.24
N SER A 60 17.63 12.60 14.68
CA SER A 60 18.17 12.25 15.99
C SER A 60 19.66 12.61 16.12
N ASP A 61 20.44 12.35 15.07
CA ASP A 61 21.89 12.58 15.07
C ASP A 61 22.29 14.07 15.00
N ASN A 62 21.46 14.92 14.37
CA ASN A 62 21.83 16.30 14.06
C ASN A 62 21.17 17.35 14.94
N ILE A 63 20.17 16.98 15.75
CA ILE A 63 19.48 17.91 16.65
C ILE A 63 19.81 17.56 18.12
N PRO A 64 20.85 18.18 18.70
CA PRO A 64 21.14 17.98 20.12
C PRO A 64 19.98 18.47 20.98
N ASN A 65 19.53 17.61 21.90
CA ASN A 65 18.34 17.78 22.76
C ASN A 65 16.98 17.60 22.07
N LEU A 66 16.92 16.88 20.95
CA LEU A 66 15.64 16.42 20.44
C LEU A 66 14.95 15.56 21.52
N PRO A 67 13.68 15.85 21.87
CA PRO A 67 12.94 15.01 22.78
C PRO A 67 12.82 13.58 22.21
N SER A 68 13.07 12.55 23.02
CA SER A 68 13.01 11.15 22.57
C SER A 68 11.67 10.78 21.92
N HIS A 69 10.57 11.42 22.34
CA HIS A 69 9.25 11.20 21.75
C HIS A 69 9.14 11.67 20.29
N MET A 70 9.94 12.62 19.83
CA MET A 70 9.90 13.09 18.44
C MET A 70 10.48 12.07 17.46
N GLU A 71 11.51 11.34 17.89
CA GLU A 71 12.08 10.24 17.10
C GLU A 71 11.08 9.09 16.97
N GLU A 72 10.45 8.71 18.09
CA GLU A 72 9.39 7.69 18.12
C GLU A 72 8.22 8.06 17.21
N GLU A 73 7.76 9.32 17.24
CA GLU A 73 6.68 9.80 16.38
C GLU A 73 7.12 9.89 14.90
N CYS A 74 8.37 10.25 14.61
CA CYS A 74 8.92 10.23 13.25
C CYS A 74 8.92 8.80 12.68
N LEU A 75 9.41 7.83 13.48
CA LEU A 75 9.43 6.42 13.10
C LEU A 75 8.01 5.85 12.93
N ALA A 76 7.05 6.29 13.75
CA ALA A 76 5.64 5.94 13.59
C ALA A 76 5.01 6.54 12.31
N CYS A 77 5.61 7.58 11.73
CA CYS A 77 5.14 8.27 10.54
C CYS A 77 5.85 7.86 9.24
N CYS A 78 6.94 7.11 9.33
CA CYS A 78 7.75 6.75 8.17
C CYS A 78 7.20 5.52 7.42
N GLN A 79 7.52 5.40 6.13
CA GLN A 79 6.85 4.49 5.20
C GLN A 79 6.91 2.97 5.49
N LYS A 80 7.66 2.49 6.50
CA LYS A 80 7.84 1.04 6.74
C LYS A 80 6.53 0.26 6.95
N GLU A 81 5.52 0.87 7.56
CA GLU A 81 4.21 0.23 7.80
C GLU A 81 3.09 0.76 6.90
N TYR A 82 3.24 1.96 6.32
CA TYR A 82 2.21 2.59 5.51
C TYR A 82 1.93 1.88 4.18
N ILE A 83 2.95 1.26 3.59
CA ILE A 83 2.83 0.53 2.31
C ILE A 83 1.97 -0.74 2.49
N VAL A 84 2.02 -1.37 3.67
CA VAL A 84 1.29 -2.61 3.98
C VAL A 84 -0.14 -2.33 4.45
N VAL A 85 -0.42 -1.16 5.05
CA VAL A 85 -1.74 -0.85 5.64
C VAL A 85 -2.63 -0.02 4.69
N GLN A 86 -2.09 0.79 3.78
CA GLN A 86 -2.90 1.49 2.75
C GLN A 86 -3.21 0.65 1.51
N THR A 87 -2.56 -0.50 1.34
CA THR A 87 -2.93 -1.51 0.33
C THR A 87 -4.20 -2.29 0.73
N GLN A 88 -5.16 -1.62 1.39
CA GLN A 88 -6.56 -2.00 1.32
C GLN A 88 -7.10 -1.69 -0.10
N GLN A 89 -6.62 -2.53 -1.04
CA GLN A 89 -7.23 -3.00 -2.29
C GLN A 89 -7.51 -1.98 -3.40
N LYS A 90 -6.63 -1.01 -3.65
CA LYS A 90 -6.57 -0.43 -5.00
C LYS A 90 -5.81 -1.40 -5.90
N VAL A 91 -6.58 -2.06 -6.75
CA VAL A 91 -6.07 -2.99 -7.74
C VAL A 91 -6.03 -2.27 -9.08
N TYR A 92 -4.85 -2.22 -9.67
CA TYR A 92 -4.57 -1.50 -10.91
C TYR A 92 -4.48 -2.46 -12.08
N LYS A 93 -4.99 -2.04 -13.23
CA LYS A 93 -4.96 -2.83 -14.47
C LYS A 93 -3.64 -2.73 -15.20
N HIS A 94 -2.92 -1.62 -14.99
CA HIS A 94 -1.67 -1.33 -15.66
C HIS A 94 -0.72 -0.62 -14.70
N ALA A 95 0.57 -0.93 -14.80
CA ALA A 95 1.61 -0.15 -14.15
C ALA A 95 2.85 -0.03 -15.04
N ALA A 96 3.57 1.07 -14.87
CA ALA A 96 4.84 1.34 -15.52
C ALA A 96 5.93 1.53 -14.46
N LEU A 97 7.07 0.89 -14.64
CA LEU A 97 8.26 1.15 -13.84
C LEU A 97 9.18 2.05 -14.66
N LYS A 98 9.31 3.28 -14.19
CA LYS A 98 10.10 4.34 -14.80
C LYS A 98 11.40 4.52 -14.02
N PHE A 99 12.54 4.46 -14.71
CA PHE A 99 13.82 4.64 -14.04
C PHE A 99 14.93 5.03 -15.01
N ASP A 100 15.97 5.67 -14.46
CA ASP A 100 17.26 5.79 -15.12
C ASP A 100 18.05 4.49 -14.92
N PRO A 101 18.52 3.81 -15.99
CA PRO A 101 19.27 2.55 -15.88
C PRO A 101 20.48 2.64 -14.95
N ARG A 102 21.14 3.79 -14.87
CA ARG A 102 22.31 4.01 -14.01
C ARG A 102 21.92 4.06 -12.55
N VAL A 103 20.78 4.70 -12.23
CA VAL A 103 20.23 4.75 -10.87
C VAL A 103 19.76 3.38 -10.44
N ALA A 104 19.11 2.63 -11.33
CA ALA A 104 18.71 1.26 -11.03
C ALA A 104 19.89 0.35 -10.70
N GLN A 105 21.10 0.57 -11.24
CA GLN A 105 22.29 -0.18 -10.81
C GLN A 105 22.76 0.17 -9.39
N MET A 106 22.45 1.39 -8.91
CA MET A 106 22.85 1.87 -7.58
C MET A 106 21.88 1.46 -6.48
N ILE A 107 20.65 1.07 -6.83
CA ILE A 107 19.64 0.60 -5.86
C ILE A 107 19.61 -0.91 -5.89
N ASP A 108 20.19 -1.55 -4.87
CA ASP A 108 20.40 -3.00 -4.83
C ASP A 108 19.09 -3.77 -5.00
N GLY A 109 18.03 -3.44 -4.25
CA GLY A 109 16.74 -4.13 -4.37
C GLY A 109 16.09 -4.02 -5.74
N LEU A 110 16.22 -2.86 -6.40
CA LEU A 110 15.70 -2.68 -7.77
C LEU A 110 16.56 -3.44 -8.79
N ARG A 111 17.89 -3.39 -8.67
CA ARG A 111 18.81 -4.13 -9.54
C ARG A 111 18.57 -5.62 -9.47
N GLU A 112 18.35 -6.14 -8.26
CA GLU A 112 18.06 -7.55 -8.02
C GLU A 112 16.68 -7.93 -8.56
N PHE A 113 15.65 -7.13 -8.30
CA PHE A 113 14.30 -7.33 -8.84
C PHE A 113 14.27 -7.45 -10.36
N LEU A 114 14.99 -6.57 -11.07
CA LEU A 114 15.06 -6.59 -12.54
C LEU A 114 15.75 -7.83 -13.13
N LYS A 115 16.51 -8.58 -12.32
CA LYS A 115 17.26 -9.78 -12.74
C LYS A 115 16.68 -11.08 -12.20
N ASP A 116 15.64 -10.98 -11.38
CA ASP A 116 15.09 -12.09 -10.63
C ASP A 116 14.13 -12.91 -11.50
N GLU A 117 14.40 -14.21 -11.67
CA GLU A 117 13.55 -15.09 -12.48
C GLU A 117 12.15 -15.27 -11.87
N ASP A 118 12.04 -15.25 -10.54
CA ASP A 118 10.74 -15.35 -9.84
C ASP A 118 9.88 -14.10 -10.08
N SER A 119 10.49 -12.95 -10.35
CA SER A 119 9.81 -11.68 -10.65
C SER A 119 9.43 -11.55 -12.13
N ARG A 120 9.81 -12.51 -12.98
CA ARG A 120 9.64 -12.45 -14.44
C ARG A 120 8.18 -12.33 -14.87
N GLU A 121 7.25 -12.98 -14.18
CA GLU A 121 5.81 -12.86 -14.48
C GLU A 121 5.31 -11.43 -14.28
N ILE A 122 5.72 -10.79 -13.19
CA ILE A 122 5.37 -9.39 -12.88
C ILE A 122 6.02 -8.47 -13.91
N LEU A 123 7.31 -8.67 -14.22
CA LEU A 123 8.03 -7.88 -15.21
C LEU A 123 7.39 -7.95 -16.61
N MET A 124 6.77 -9.08 -16.98
CA MET A 124 6.02 -9.21 -18.23
C MET A 124 4.72 -8.40 -18.26
N ARG A 125 4.15 -8.08 -17.09
CA ARG A 125 2.94 -7.28 -16.94
C ARG A 125 3.24 -5.79 -16.75
N LEU A 126 4.45 -5.46 -16.36
CA LEU A 126 4.94 -4.11 -16.11
C LEU A 126 5.42 -3.46 -17.40
N GLU A 127 5.06 -2.21 -17.62
CA GLU A 127 5.66 -1.42 -18.70
C GLU A 127 7.00 -0.83 -18.22
N ILE A 128 8.11 -1.28 -18.82
CA ILE A 128 9.44 -0.78 -18.46
C ILE A 128 9.75 0.49 -19.26
N ARG A 129 9.89 1.63 -18.57
CA ARG A 129 10.23 2.93 -19.16
C ARG A 129 11.60 3.39 -18.69
N GLN A 130 12.61 3.18 -19.52
CA GLN A 130 13.96 3.66 -19.24
C GLN A 130 14.10 5.10 -19.72
N GLU A 131 14.23 6.04 -18.80
CA GLU A 131 14.38 7.47 -19.10
C GLU A 131 15.67 8.03 -18.50
N ILE A 132 16.38 8.81 -19.31
CA ILE A 132 17.61 9.48 -18.93
C ILE A 132 17.38 10.98 -19.08
N ASP A 133 17.35 11.69 -17.95
CA ASP A 133 17.36 13.15 -17.94
C ASP A 133 18.79 13.64 -17.69
N ILE A 134 19.43 14.09 -18.77
CA ILE A 134 20.82 14.57 -18.76
C ILE A 134 20.94 15.88 -17.97
N ASP A 135 19.93 16.74 -17.97
CA ASP A 135 19.99 18.05 -17.32
C ASP A 135 19.84 17.90 -15.80
N LEU A 136 18.95 17.03 -15.35
CA LEU A 136 18.84 16.63 -13.94
C LEU A 136 20.13 15.98 -13.42
N MET A 137 20.74 15.13 -14.23
CA MET A 137 22.06 14.53 -13.93
C MET A 137 23.16 15.58 -13.77
N LYS A 138 23.26 16.55 -14.67
CA LYS A 138 24.24 17.66 -14.57
C LYS A 138 24.06 18.48 -13.30
N ARG A 139 22.84 18.52 -12.76
CA ARG A 139 22.50 19.18 -11.49
C ARG A 139 22.67 18.27 -10.27
N GLY A 140 23.19 17.05 -10.45
CA GLY A 140 23.41 16.09 -9.36
C GLY A 140 22.13 15.52 -8.75
N LYS A 141 20.99 15.62 -9.45
CA LYS A 141 19.69 15.14 -8.99
C LYS A 141 19.16 14.08 -9.96
N PRO A 142 19.67 12.85 -9.90
CA PRO A 142 19.19 11.81 -10.81
C PRO A 142 17.69 11.57 -10.60
N LEU A 143 16.99 11.18 -11.67
CA LEU A 143 15.57 10.86 -11.59
C LEU A 143 15.39 9.62 -10.69
N PRO A 144 14.62 9.72 -9.59
CA PRO A 144 14.37 8.56 -8.74
C PRO A 144 13.53 7.53 -9.52
N PRO A 145 13.81 6.23 -9.36
CA PRO A 145 12.95 5.19 -9.92
C PRO A 145 11.55 5.28 -9.30
N GLU A 146 10.53 5.11 -10.12
CA GLU A 146 9.14 5.20 -9.68
C GLU A 146 8.27 4.15 -10.37
N VAL A 147 7.29 3.62 -9.63
CA VAL A 147 6.22 2.79 -10.17
C VAL A 147 4.98 3.65 -10.29
N ILE A 148 4.43 3.70 -11.49
CA ILE A 148 3.27 4.51 -11.84
C ILE A 148 2.11 3.57 -12.13
N PHE A 149 0.99 3.77 -11.43
CA PHE A 149 -0.18 2.91 -11.52
C PHE A 149 -1.34 3.61 -12.23
N TYR A 150 -2.06 2.81 -13.03
CA TYR A 150 -3.22 3.25 -13.80
C TYR A 150 -4.39 2.26 -13.60
N SER A 151 -5.52 2.79 -13.17
CA SER A 151 -6.79 2.07 -13.00
C SER A 151 -7.41 1.66 -14.33
N ASP A 152 -7.12 2.41 -15.39
CA ASP A 152 -7.57 2.13 -16.75
C ASP A 152 -6.38 2.01 -17.72
N ALA A 153 -6.33 0.90 -18.44
CA ALA A 153 -5.33 0.63 -19.47
C ALA A 153 -5.42 1.61 -20.66
N SER A 154 -6.54 2.32 -20.83
CA SER A 154 -6.68 3.36 -21.85
C SER A 154 -5.88 4.64 -21.54
N LYS A 155 -5.50 4.85 -20.27
CA LYS A 155 -4.82 6.04 -19.77
C LYS A 155 -3.29 5.94 -19.74
N LYS A 156 -2.65 5.09 -20.54
CA LYS A 156 -1.17 4.92 -20.53
C LYS A 156 -0.36 6.22 -20.72
N ASN A 157 -0.99 7.25 -21.29
CA ASN A 157 -0.43 8.58 -21.50
C ASN A 157 -1.19 9.69 -20.72
N GLY A 158 -2.11 9.32 -19.84
CA GLY A 158 -2.88 10.24 -19.00
C GLY A 158 -2.24 10.44 -17.62
N ASP A 159 -2.91 11.23 -16.79
CA ASP A 159 -2.49 11.44 -15.40
C ASP A 159 -2.52 10.11 -14.63
N PRO A 160 -1.45 9.78 -13.90
CA PRO A 160 -1.39 8.56 -13.12
C PRO A 160 -2.33 8.63 -11.92
N ASP A 161 -2.91 7.49 -11.55
CA ASP A 161 -3.76 7.41 -10.36
C ASP A 161 -2.92 7.37 -9.08
N GLU A 162 -1.73 6.75 -9.16
CA GLU A 162 -0.79 6.65 -8.04
C GLU A 162 0.65 6.50 -8.55
N THR A 163 1.59 7.11 -7.83
CA THR A 163 3.04 6.99 -8.10
C THR A 163 3.77 6.67 -6.82
N ILE A 164 4.62 5.63 -6.85
CA ILE A 164 5.42 5.18 -5.71
C ILE A 164 6.90 5.28 -6.08
N PHE A 165 7.69 6.03 -5.29
CA PHE A 165 9.13 6.16 -5.49
C PHE A 165 9.91 5.01 -4.85
N LEU A 166 10.75 4.34 -5.63
CA LEU A 166 11.64 3.28 -5.17
C LEU A 166 12.99 3.89 -4.78
N GLY A 167 13.10 4.29 -3.51
CA GLY A 167 14.35 4.75 -2.90
C GLY A 167 15.35 3.63 -2.59
N ALA A 168 16.52 4.00 -2.09
CA ALA A 168 17.61 3.08 -1.77
C ALA A 168 17.27 2.00 -0.71
N GLY A 169 16.25 2.23 0.12
CA GLY A 169 15.85 1.32 1.19
C GLY A 169 14.97 0.14 0.76
N TRP A 170 14.48 0.14 -0.49
CA TRP A 170 13.58 -0.90 -0.97
C TRP A 170 14.33 -2.20 -1.23
N LYS A 171 13.79 -3.31 -0.71
CA LYS A 171 14.27 -4.66 -1.00
C LYS A 171 13.56 -5.25 -2.21
N LYS A 172 14.21 -6.21 -2.86
CA LYS A 172 13.64 -6.94 -3.99
C LYS A 172 12.26 -7.51 -3.67
N GLU A 173 12.15 -8.21 -2.54
CA GLU A 173 10.93 -8.89 -2.11
C GLU A 173 9.81 -7.89 -1.86
N GLU A 174 10.11 -6.73 -1.27
CA GLU A 174 9.13 -5.67 -1.02
C GLU A 174 8.59 -5.08 -2.32
N ILE A 175 9.44 -4.85 -3.32
CA ILE A 175 9.03 -4.38 -4.65
C ILE A 175 8.11 -5.41 -5.30
N ARG A 176 8.52 -6.70 -5.29
CA ARG A 176 7.76 -7.81 -5.86
C ARG A 176 6.40 -7.96 -5.18
N ASP A 177 6.36 -7.95 -3.86
CA ASP A 177 5.15 -8.17 -3.09
C ASP A 177 4.18 -7.00 -3.25
N MET A 178 4.69 -5.76 -3.27
CA MET A 178 3.91 -4.55 -3.59
C MET A 178 3.27 -4.66 -4.99
N LEU A 179 4.07 -4.96 -6.02
CA LEU A 179 3.58 -5.08 -7.40
C LEU A 179 2.57 -6.23 -7.53
N SER A 180 2.81 -7.36 -6.86
CA SER A 180 1.90 -8.51 -6.86
C SER A 180 0.56 -8.19 -6.22
N ALA A 181 0.56 -7.43 -5.13
CA ALA A 181 -0.65 -7.03 -4.43
C ALA A 181 -1.47 -6.00 -5.24
N MET A 182 -0.78 -5.12 -5.98
CA MET A 182 -1.40 -4.00 -6.69
C MET A 182 -1.79 -4.32 -8.14
N LEU A 183 -1.25 -5.38 -8.75
CA LEU A 183 -1.55 -5.80 -10.13
C LEU A 183 -2.36 -7.10 -10.18
N SER A 184 -3.66 -7.01 -10.46
CA SER A 184 -4.53 -8.18 -10.74
C SER A 184 -4.77 -8.41 -12.21
#